data_AF-A0A814QYF5-F1
#
_entry.id   AF-A0A814QYF5-F1
#
_cell.length_a   1.000
_cell.length_b   1.000
_cell.length_c   1.000
_cell.angle_alpha   90.00
_cell.angle_beta   90.00
_cell.angle_gamma   90.00
#
_symmetry.space_group_name_H-M   'P 1'
#
loop_
_entity.id
_entity.type
_entity.pdbx_description
1 polymer ?
#
loop_
_entity_poly.entity_id
_entity_poly.type
_entity_poly.pdbx_seq_one_letter_code
_entity_poly.pdbx_strand_id
1 'polypeptide(L)'
;MIIEILKFILKVIITFCLTNIQDIVILINFFLEASEKESLLKNDHVILGQYLGFSILLMLSLIGYTISAILPIKIFGLLGFVIIYFGLNGLYHLIKDLWKKRKSNNTKNFQEILENEQIEFIEIHQMDENIDLKENQSFCDDLKQIIKVSLVTIANGNDNIAIYVPIFVQSTSWQIIAYGLGFLFMVGVLCFVCYCFIHFPPIYKFAQKYAHFISPFIFIALGIYILIDSECFPWLIKIIRTGKWTNI
;
A
#
# COMPACT_ATOMS: atom_id res chain seq x y z
N MET A 1 -27.23 19.00 0.07
CA MET A 1 -27.28 17.55 0.36
C MET A 1 -26.66 16.71 -0.76
N ILE A 2 -27.21 16.70 -1.98
CA ILE A 2 -26.66 15.92 -3.11
C ILE A 2 -25.20 16.27 -3.43
N ILE A 3 -24.86 17.57 -3.48
CA ILE A 3 -23.50 18.04 -3.77
C ILE A 3 -22.50 17.55 -2.71
N GLU A 4 -22.88 17.52 -1.43
CA GLU A 4 -22.01 17.07 -0.34
C GLU A 4 -21.78 15.56 -0.40
N ILE A 5 -22.81 14.78 -0.73
CA ILE A 5 -22.69 13.33 -0.96
C ILE A 5 -21.76 13.07 -2.16
N LEU A 6 -21.90 13.83 -3.24
CA LEU A 6 -21.04 13.69 -4.42
C LEU A 6 -19.57 14.00 -4.10
N LYS A 7 -19.30 15.08 -3.36
CA LYS A 7 -17.94 15.42 -2.91
C LYS A 7 -17.34 14.31 -2.04
N PHE A 8 -18.13 13.73 -1.14
CA PHE A 8 -17.69 12.63 -0.30
C PHE A 8 -17.34 11.39 -1.12
N ILE A 9 -18.21 10.95 -2.03
CA ILE A 9 -17.95 9.81 -2.93
C ILE A 9 -16.70 10.06 -3.76
N LEU A 10 -16.56 11.27 -4.32
CA LEU A 10 -15.39 11.64 -5.09
C LEU A 10 -14.12 11.57 -4.24
N LYS A 11 -14.15 12.03 -2.98
CA LYS A 11 -13.03 11.92 -2.04
C LYS A 11 -12.67 10.47 -1.75
N VAL A 12 -13.65 9.60 -1.51
CA VAL A 12 -13.42 8.14 -1.34
C VAL A 12 -12.71 7.57 -2.56
N ILE A 13 -13.20 7.85 -3.77
CA ILE A 13 -12.63 7.33 -5.02
C ILE A 13 -11.20 7.85 -5.21
N ILE A 14 -11.01 9.18 -5.13
CA ILE A 14 -9.71 9.81 -5.34
C ILE A 14 -8.70 9.29 -4.32
N THR A 15 -9.05 9.27 -3.03
CA THR A 15 -8.15 8.77 -1.99
C THR A 15 -7.77 7.33 -2.25
N PHE A 16 -8.74 6.44 -2.53
CA PHE A 16 -8.46 5.04 -2.81
C PHE A 16 -7.57 4.87 -4.05
N CYS A 17 -7.86 5.58 -5.14
CA CYS A 17 -7.04 5.53 -6.34
C CYS A 17 -5.62 6.01 -6.07
N LEU A 18 -5.45 7.11 -5.33
CA LEU A 18 -4.12 7.66 -5.03
C LEU A 18 -3.25 6.68 -4.26
N THR A 19 -3.82 5.97 -3.29
CA THR A 19 -3.07 5.05 -2.42
C THR A 19 -2.83 3.69 -3.09
N ASN A 20 -3.77 3.20 -3.91
CA ASN A 20 -3.65 1.87 -4.53
C ASN A 20 -2.99 1.87 -5.92
N ILE A 21 -2.52 3.02 -6.44
CA ILE A 21 -1.84 3.10 -7.74
C ILE A 21 -0.61 2.19 -7.79
N GLN A 22 0.10 2.03 -6.68
CA GLN A 22 1.31 1.20 -6.61
C GLN A 22 0.98 -0.29 -6.57
N ASP A 23 -0.11 -0.63 -5.90
CA ASP A 23 -0.59 -2.00 -5.76
C ASP A 23 -1.05 -2.57 -7.09
N ILE A 24 -1.50 -1.76 -8.05
CA ILE A 24 -1.94 -2.22 -9.39
C ILE A 24 -0.87 -3.10 -10.06
N VAL A 25 0.40 -2.69 -10.02
CA VAL A 25 1.47 -3.43 -10.69
C VAL A 25 1.69 -4.79 -10.05
N ILE A 26 1.71 -4.83 -8.72
CA ILE A 26 1.93 -6.04 -7.94
C ILE A 26 0.73 -6.98 -8.06
N LEU A 27 -0.47 -6.42 -8.03
CA LEU A 27 -1.72 -7.16 -8.19
C LEU A 27 -1.83 -7.77 -9.60
N ILE A 28 -1.43 -7.05 -10.65
CA ILE A 28 -1.35 -7.64 -11.99
C ILE A 28 -0.33 -8.80 -12.03
N ASN A 29 0.83 -8.67 -11.38
CA ASN A 29 1.79 -9.78 -11.31
C ASN A 29 1.22 -11.02 -10.63
N PHE A 30 0.48 -10.85 -9.52
CA PHE A 30 -0.19 -11.96 -8.85
C PHE A 30 -1.25 -12.61 -9.74
N PHE A 31 -2.03 -11.80 -10.45
CA PHE A 31 -3.03 -12.29 -11.38
C PHE A 31 -2.41 -12.96 -12.64
N LEU A 32 -1.21 -12.53 -13.06
CA LEU A 32 -0.44 -13.19 -14.12
C LEU A 32 0.08 -14.54 -13.66
N GLU A 33 0.68 -14.61 -12.46
CA GLU A 33 1.09 -15.86 -11.80
C GLU A 33 -0.12 -16.79 -11.68
N ALA A 34 -1.29 -16.25 -11.31
CA ALA A 34 -2.54 -17.01 -11.20
C ALA A 34 -3.11 -17.54 -12.52
N SER A 35 -2.72 -16.93 -13.64
CA SER A 35 -3.17 -17.32 -14.97
C SER A 35 -2.30 -18.43 -15.57
N GLU A 36 -1.16 -18.77 -14.96
CA GLU A 36 -0.28 -19.84 -15.44
C GLU A 36 -0.86 -21.23 -15.12
N LYS A 37 -0.76 -22.12 -16.10
CA LYS A 37 -1.48 -23.41 -16.14
C LYS A 37 -1.05 -24.42 -15.06
N GLU A 38 0.13 -24.24 -14.47
CA GLU A 38 0.70 -25.09 -13.41
C GLU A 38 0.88 -24.33 -12.08
N SER A 39 0.34 -23.12 -11.96
CA SER A 39 0.51 -22.32 -10.75
C SER A 39 -0.33 -22.84 -9.58
N LEU A 40 0.25 -22.79 -8.38
CA LEU A 40 -0.45 -23.09 -7.12
C LEU A 40 -1.37 -21.93 -6.69
N LEU A 41 -1.17 -20.75 -7.26
CA LEU A 41 -1.87 -19.53 -6.92
C LEU A 41 -3.07 -19.36 -7.88
N LYS A 42 -4.28 -19.19 -7.33
CA LYS A 42 -5.51 -19.03 -8.13
C LYS A 42 -6.04 -17.61 -8.00
N ASN A 43 -6.90 -17.19 -8.93
CA ASN A 43 -7.57 -15.89 -8.88
C ASN A 43 -8.29 -15.65 -7.54
N ASP A 44 -8.93 -16.68 -6.99
CA ASP A 44 -9.63 -16.59 -5.70
C ASP A 44 -8.67 -16.32 -4.54
N HIS A 45 -7.46 -16.88 -4.58
CA HIS A 45 -6.44 -16.64 -3.54
C HIS A 45 -5.92 -15.20 -3.60
N VAL A 46 -5.79 -14.64 -4.81
CA VAL A 46 -5.40 -13.24 -5.00
C VAL A 46 -6.46 -12.30 -4.42
N ILE A 47 -7.73 -12.55 -4.73
CA ILE A 47 -8.84 -11.73 -4.25
C ILE A 47 -8.95 -11.83 -2.71
N LEU A 48 -8.94 -13.04 -2.16
CA LEU A 48 -9.01 -13.26 -0.70
C LEU A 48 -7.81 -12.65 0.02
N GLY A 49 -6.60 -12.81 -0.52
CA GLY A 49 -5.38 -12.23 0.03
C GLY A 49 -5.41 -10.70 0.03
N GLN A 50 -5.93 -10.09 -1.04
CA GLN A 50 -6.11 -8.63 -1.12
C GLN A 50 -7.11 -8.12 -0.08
N TYR A 51 -8.29 -8.74 0.03
CA TYR A 51 -9.26 -8.36 1.05
C TYR A 51 -8.72 -8.53 2.47
N LEU A 52 -7.98 -9.61 2.73
CA LEU A 52 -7.37 -9.85 4.04
C LEU A 52 -6.29 -8.82 4.36
N GLY A 53 -5.36 -8.58 3.45
CA GLY A 53 -4.29 -7.60 3.61
C GLY A 53 -4.84 -6.18 3.78
N PHE A 54 -5.78 -5.78 2.93
CA PHE A 54 -6.39 -4.45 3.00
C PHE A 54 -7.24 -4.26 4.25
N SER A 55 -7.94 -5.31 4.71
CA SER A 55 -8.68 -5.25 5.99
C SER A 55 -7.73 -5.03 7.17
N ILE A 56 -6.57 -5.68 7.17
CA ILE A 56 -5.53 -5.45 8.20
C ILE A 56 -5.02 -4.01 8.14
N LEU A 57 -4.79 -3.46 6.95
CA LEU A 57 -4.40 -2.05 6.79
C LEU A 57 -5.47 -1.08 7.31
N LEU A 58 -6.74 -1.35 7.06
CA LEU A 58 -7.85 -0.58 7.62
C LEU A 58 -7.88 -0.66 9.14
N MET A 59 -7.70 -1.85 9.71
CA MET A 59 -7.65 -2.03 11.17
C MET A 59 -6.46 -1.30 11.79
N LEU A 60 -5.27 -1.37 11.18
CA LEU A 60 -4.10 -0.60 11.60
C LEU A 60 -4.35 0.90 11.52
N SER A 61 -5.06 1.37 10.49
CA SER A 61 -5.44 2.77 10.35
C SER A 61 -6.47 3.20 11.41
N LEU A 62 -7.40 2.33 11.80
CA LEU A 62 -8.33 2.58 12.90
C LEU A 62 -7.61 2.63 14.25
N ILE A 63 -6.62 1.77 14.47
CA ILE A 63 -5.73 1.83 15.65
C ILE A 63 -4.95 3.15 15.64
N GLY A 64 -4.42 3.56 14.49
CA GLY A 64 -3.76 4.87 14.34
C GLY A 64 -4.69 6.03 14.68
N TYR A 65 -5.96 5.96 14.27
CA TYR A 65 -7.00 6.92 14.63
C TYR A 65 -7.33 6.93 16.15
N THR A 66 -7.36 5.79 16.83
CA THR A 66 -7.61 5.78 18.28
C THR A 66 -6.43 6.29 19.09
N ILE A 67 -5.19 5.94 18.71
CA ILE A 67 -3.95 6.49 19.29
C ILE A 67 -3.91 8.01 19.08
N SER A 68 -4.39 8.43 17.92
CA SER A 68 -4.48 9.83 17.53
C SER A 68 -5.32 10.68 18.49
N ALA A 69 -6.35 10.12 19.14
CA ALA A 69 -7.20 10.84 20.07
C ALA A 69 -6.46 11.34 21.33
N ILE A 70 -5.25 10.81 21.59
CA ILE A 70 -4.38 11.19 22.71
C ILE A 70 -3.43 12.33 22.30
N LEU A 71 -3.33 12.63 20.99
CA LEU A 71 -2.39 13.60 20.42
C LEU A 71 -3.13 14.85 19.92
N PRO A 72 -2.59 16.07 20.11
CA PRO A 72 -3.22 17.28 19.58
C PRO A 72 -3.36 17.21 18.06
N ILE A 73 -4.56 17.55 17.55
CA ILE A 73 -5.00 17.46 16.14
C ILE A 73 -4.00 18.08 15.14
N LYS A 74 -3.19 19.03 15.59
CA LYS A 74 -2.20 19.74 14.79
C LYS A 74 -0.95 18.90 14.47
N ILE A 75 -0.72 17.80 15.19
CA ILE A 75 0.37 16.85 14.92
C ILE A 75 0.11 16.08 13.62
N PHE A 76 -1.14 15.86 13.19
CA PHE A 76 -1.44 15.15 11.94
C PHE A 76 -1.01 15.92 10.69
N GLY A 77 -0.89 17.25 10.78
CA GLY A 77 -0.29 18.05 9.70
C GLY A 77 1.21 17.75 9.49
N LEU A 78 1.92 17.27 10.52
CA LEU A 78 3.31 16.83 10.39
C LEU A 78 3.44 15.54 9.57
N LEU A 79 2.36 14.75 9.44
CA LEU A 79 2.34 13.57 8.59
C LEU A 79 2.54 13.93 7.10
N GLY A 80 2.22 15.18 6.71
CA GLY A 80 2.59 15.70 5.40
C GLY A 80 4.10 15.66 5.12
N PHE A 81 4.95 15.89 6.14
CA PHE A 81 6.40 15.74 5.98
C PHE A 81 6.82 14.27 5.81
N VAL A 82 6.12 13.34 6.45
CA VAL A 82 6.35 11.90 6.27
C VAL A 82 6.01 11.47 4.84
N ILE A 83 4.88 11.96 4.30
CA ILE A 83 4.48 11.71 2.90
C ILE A 83 5.48 12.34 1.92
N ILE A 84 5.96 13.56 2.19
CA ILE A 84 7.03 14.19 1.38
C ILE A 84 8.32 13.37 1.46
N TYR A 85 8.71 12.88 2.64
CA TYR A 85 9.89 12.05 2.80
C TYR A 85 9.80 10.77 1.96
N PHE A 86 8.65 10.10 1.93
CA PHE A 86 8.43 8.93 1.07
C PHE A 86 8.53 9.29 -0.41
N GLY A 87 7.95 10.42 -0.84
CA GLY A 87 8.11 10.92 -2.21
C GLY A 87 9.56 11.22 -2.59
N LEU A 88 10.33 11.85 -1.69
CA LEU A 88 11.76 12.13 -1.88
C LEU A 88 12.60 10.85 -1.90
N ASN A 89 12.30 9.87 -1.04
CA ASN A 89 12.98 8.58 -1.03
C ASN A 89 12.69 7.79 -2.31
N GLY A 90 11.44 7.81 -2.78
CA GLY A 90 11.06 7.25 -4.08
C GLY A 90 11.81 7.91 -5.24
N LEU A 91 11.95 9.24 -5.21
CA LEU A 91 12.72 9.98 -6.21
C LEU A 91 14.23 9.64 -6.16
N TYR A 92 14.80 9.51 -4.97
CA TYR A 92 16.18 9.08 -4.79
C TYR A 92 16.40 7.67 -5.34
N HIS A 93 15.48 6.74 -5.06
CA HIS A 93 15.56 5.37 -5.57
C HIS A 93 15.46 5.33 -7.10
N LEU A 94 14.54 6.11 -7.69
CA LEU A 94 14.41 6.27 -9.14
C LEU A 94 15.71 6.80 -9.77
N ILE A 95 16.31 7.84 -9.19
CA ILE A 95 17.57 8.42 -9.67
C ILE A 95 18.71 7.41 -9.51
N LYS A 96 18.76 6.69 -8.39
CA LYS A 96 19.75 5.65 -8.10
C LYS A 96 19.63 4.48 -9.06
N ASP A 97 18.43 4.04 -9.41
CA ASP A 97 18.18 2.96 -10.36
C ASP A 97 18.52 3.38 -11.79
N LEU A 98 18.23 4.62 -12.18
CA LEU A 98 18.69 5.19 -13.45
C LEU A 98 20.23 5.23 -13.53
N TRP A 99 20.90 5.57 -12.43
CA TRP A 99 22.37 5.52 -12.31
C TRP A 99 22.93 4.09 -12.29
N LYS A 100 22.29 3.17 -11.57
CA LYS A 100 22.68 1.76 -11.43
C LYS A 100 22.47 0.99 -12.73
N LYS A 101 21.39 1.25 -13.47
CA LYS A 101 21.10 0.67 -14.79
C LYS A 101 22.13 1.11 -15.85
N ARG A 102 22.77 2.28 -15.65
CA ARG A 102 23.91 2.75 -16.45
C ARG A 102 25.24 2.08 -16.07
N LYS A 103 25.39 1.59 -14.83
CA LYS A 103 26.61 0.94 -14.30
C LYS A 103 26.57 -0.60 -14.35
N SER A 104 25.39 -1.21 -14.26
CA SER A 104 25.11 -2.65 -14.16
C SER A 104 25.07 -3.38 -15.52
N ASN A 105 25.38 -2.71 -16.64
CA ASN A 105 25.87 -3.45 -17.80
C ASN A 105 27.23 -4.13 -17.54
N ASN A 106 27.90 -3.84 -16.41
CA ASN A 106 29.23 -4.34 -16.09
C ASN A 106 29.32 -5.21 -14.80
N THR A 107 28.21 -5.57 -14.15
CA THR A 107 28.22 -6.19 -12.79
C THR A 107 27.09 -7.21 -12.59
N LYS A 108 26.79 -8.04 -13.59
CA LYS A 108 25.75 -9.09 -13.48
C LYS A 108 26.24 -10.38 -12.82
N ASN A 109 27.55 -10.63 -12.79
CA ASN A 109 28.09 -11.94 -12.38
C ASN A 109 28.30 -12.13 -10.86
N PHE A 110 28.20 -11.08 -10.03
CA PHE A 110 28.57 -11.19 -8.60
C PHE A 110 27.37 -11.31 -7.66
N GLN A 111 26.17 -10.97 -8.15
CA GLN A 111 24.95 -10.91 -7.34
C GLN A 111 24.24 -12.27 -7.25
N GLU A 112 24.39 -13.10 -8.29
CA GLU A 112 23.91 -14.49 -8.38
C GLU A 112 24.58 -15.42 -7.35
N ILE A 113 25.75 -15.02 -6.80
CA ILE A 113 26.50 -15.80 -5.80
C ILE A 113 25.95 -15.56 -4.38
N LEU A 114 25.34 -14.39 -4.11
CA LEU A 114 24.86 -14.02 -2.77
C LEU A 114 23.39 -14.41 -2.53
N GLU A 115 22.59 -14.63 -3.59
CA GLU A 115 21.22 -15.14 -3.46
C GLU A 115 21.19 -16.61 -3.01
N ASN A 116 22.23 -17.38 -3.32
CA ASN A 116 22.31 -18.78 -2.93
C ASN A 116 22.52 -18.98 -1.41
N GLU A 117 23.12 -18.02 -0.70
CA GLU A 117 23.30 -18.08 0.76
C GLU A 117 22.00 -17.81 1.54
N GLN A 118 21.01 -17.11 0.97
CA GLN A 118 19.73 -16.85 1.64
C GLN A 118 18.73 -18.01 1.48
N ILE A 119 18.88 -18.81 0.43
CA ILE A 119 18.02 -19.98 0.16
C ILE A 119 18.25 -21.07 1.21
N GLU A 120 19.48 -21.21 1.73
CA GLU A 120 19.85 -22.19 2.76
C GLU A 120 19.15 -21.93 4.12
N PHE A 121 18.71 -20.70 4.39
CA PHE A 121 18.06 -20.35 5.66
C PHE A 121 16.56 -20.67 5.70
N ILE A 122 15.92 -20.84 4.54
CA ILE A 122 14.48 -21.12 4.43
C ILE A 122 14.21 -22.64 4.53
N GLU A 123 15.22 -23.50 4.27
CA GLU A 123 15.08 -24.96 4.32
C GLU A 123 15.02 -25.55 5.75
N ILE A 124 15.34 -24.79 6.81
CA ILE A 124 15.55 -25.35 8.15
C ILE A 124 14.27 -25.71 8.92
N HIS A 125 13.05 -25.42 8.46
CA HIS A 125 11.83 -25.78 9.22
C HIS A 125 10.86 -26.69 8.48
N GLN A 126 11.39 -27.83 8.01
CA GLN A 126 10.61 -29.08 7.97
C GLN A 126 10.68 -29.77 9.33
N MET A 127 9.54 -30.10 9.95
CA MET A 127 9.37 -31.38 10.63
C MET A 127 7.98 -31.94 10.34
N ASP A 128 8.03 -33.21 9.93
CA ASP A 128 6.99 -34.07 9.37
C ASP A 128 6.44 -34.99 10.47
N GLU A 129 5.12 -35.16 10.57
CA GLU A 129 4.53 -36.37 11.17
C GLU A 129 3.10 -36.64 10.62
N ASN A 130 3.09 -37.39 9.52
CA ASN A 130 2.17 -38.45 9.08
C ASN A 130 0.74 -38.64 9.68
N ILE A 131 -0.20 -38.91 8.75
CA ILE A 131 -1.52 -39.60 8.85
C ILE A 131 -2.75 -38.68 9.04
N ASP A 132 -3.03 -37.84 8.03
CA ASP A 132 -4.37 -37.36 7.55
C ASP A 132 -4.23 -36.35 6.38
N LEU A 133 -3.14 -36.49 5.61
CA LEU A 133 -2.39 -35.31 5.12
C LEU A 133 -2.77 -34.79 3.72
N LYS A 134 -3.61 -35.43 2.92
CA LYS A 134 -3.88 -34.90 1.54
C LYS A 134 -4.88 -33.74 1.50
N GLU A 135 -5.88 -33.73 2.36
CA GLU A 135 -6.89 -32.67 2.42
C GLU A 135 -6.31 -31.42 3.10
N ASN A 136 -5.61 -31.60 4.22
CA ASN A 136 -4.93 -30.53 4.96
C ASN A 136 -3.77 -29.89 4.19
N GLN A 137 -3.09 -30.64 3.30
CA GLN A 137 -1.99 -30.10 2.50
C GLN A 137 -2.48 -29.17 1.40
N SER A 138 -3.60 -29.50 0.72
CA SER A 138 -4.22 -28.59 -0.26
C SER A 138 -4.73 -27.30 0.39
N PHE A 139 -5.34 -27.39 1.57
CA PHE A 139 -5.80 -26.24 2.33
C PHE A 139 -4.64 -25.37 2.85
N CYS A 140 -3.57 -26.00 3.36
CA CYS A 140 -2.37 -25.29 3.80
C CYS A 140 -1.71 -24.54 2.64
N ASP A 141 -1.67 -25.12 1.44
CA ASP A 141 -1.07 -24.48 0.27
C ASP A 141 -1.94 -23.32 -0.23
N ASP A 142 -3.27 -23.47 -0.26
CA ASP A 142 -4.20 -22.37 -0.57
C ASP A 142 -4.05 -21.21 0.45
N LEU A 143 -3.97 -21.53 1.74
CA LEU A 143 -3.77 -20.54 2.82
C LEU A 143 -2.42 -19.84 2.71
N LYS A 144 -1.33 -20.56 2.41
CA LYS A 144 -0.01 -19.95 2.17
C LYS A 144 -0.05 -18.92 1.04
N GLN A 145 -0.77 -19.21 -0.05
CA GLN A 145 -0.89 -18.25 -1.17
C GLN A 145 -1.71 -17.02 -0.78
N ILE A 146 -2.82 -17.19 -0.06
CA ILE A 146 -3.62 -16.07 0.48
C ILE A 146 -2.76 -15.20 1.41
N ILE A 147 -2.01 -15.84 2.32
CA ILE A 147 -1.10 -15.15 3.24
C ILE A 147 0.00 -14.41 2.48
N LYS A 148 0.64 -15.04 1.48
CA LYS A 148 1.65 -14.42 0.60
C LYS A 148 1.11 -13.12 -0.01
N VAL A 149 -0.05 -13.17 -0.65
CA VAL A 149 -0.68 -11.97 -1.27
C VAL A 149 -1.01 -10.91 -0.22
N SER A 150 -1.55 -11.32 0.94
CA SER A 150 -1.91 -10.39 2.01
C SER A 150 -0.69 -9.69 2.63
N LEU A 151 0.41 -10.42 2.84
CA LEU A 151 1.66 -9.88 3.39
C LEU A 151 2.28 -8.87 2.45
N VAL A 152 2.29 -9.18 1.15
CA VAL A 152 2.77 -8.22 0.14
C VAL A 152 1.87 -6.98 0.09
N THR A 153 0.55 -7.14 0.21
CA THR A 153 -0.39 -6.01 0.28
C THR A 153 -0.10 -5.12 1.50
N ILE A 154 0.11 -5.73 2.68
CA ILE A 154 0.44 -5.00 3.91
C ILE A 154 1.78 -4.28 3.80
N ALA A 155 2.79 -4.94 3.22
CA ALA A 155 4.12 -4.38 3.05
C ALA A 155 4.12 -3.13 2.14
N ASN A 156 3.26 -3.11 1.12
CA ASN A 156 3.12 -1.99 0.20
C ASN A 156 2.16 -0.90 0.70
N GLY A 157 1.13 -1.25 1.47
CA GLY A 157 0.13 -0.29 1.96
C GLY A 157 0.57 0.60 3.12
N ASN A 158 1.85 0.95 3.20
CA ASN A 158 2.35 1.86 4.23
C ASN A 158 1.83 3.30 4.03
N ASP A 159 1.63 3.70 2.78
CA ASP A 159 1.04 4.96 2.35
C ASP A 159 -0.48 4.98 2.58
N ASN A 160 -1.15 3.82 2.46
CA ASN A 160 -2.55 3.64 2.86
C ASN A 160 -2.75 4.09 4.32
N ILE A 161 -1.92 3.61 5.25
CA ILE A 161 -2.02 4.00 6.68
C ILE A 161 -1.74 5.50 6.84
N ALA A 162 -0.70 6.01 6.19
CA ALA A 162 -0.32 7.42 6.28
C ALA A 162 -1.41 8.38 5.78
N ILE A 163 -2.24 7.94 4.82
CA ILE A 163 -3.31 8.77 4.25
C ILE A 163 -4.64 8.53 4.97
N TYR A 164 -4.95 7.30 5.38
CA TYR A 164 -6.23 6.96 6.00
C TYR A 164 -6.35 7.50 7.43
N VAL A 165 -5.26 7.46 8.21
CA VAL A 165 -5.30 7.96 9.61
C VAL A 165 -5.73 9.44 9.66
N PRO A 166 -5.08 10.40 8.96
CA PRO A 166 -5.53 11.80 8.96
C PRO A 166 -6.96 11.99 8.45
N ILE A 167 -7.40 11.18 7.47
CA ILE A 167 -8.77 11.25 6.94
C ILE A 167 -9.77 10.82 8.00
N PHE A 168 -9.50 9.74 8.73
CA PHE A 168 -10.37 9.27 9.81
C PHE A 168 -10.46 10.27 10.96
N VAL A 169 -9.35 10.91 11.32
CA VAL A 169 -9.30 11.95 12.36
C VAL A 169 -10.17 13.17 12.01
N GLN A 170 -10.24 13.52 10.73
CA GLN A 170 -11.04 14.65 10.24
C GLN A 170 -12.49 14.27 9.90
N SER A 171 -12.88 13.01 10.10
CA SER A 171 -14.17 12.49 9.70
C SER A 171 -15.06 12.17 10.90
N THR A 172 -16.37 12.27 10.71
CA THR A 172 -17.35 11.80 11.70
C THR A 172 -17.35 10.28 11.78
N SER A 173 -17.81 9.70 12.90
CA SER A 173 -17.81 8.24 13.10
C SER A 173 -18.56 7.49 11.99
N TRP A 174 -19.68 8.03 11.49
CA TRP A 174 -20.41 7.45 10.36
C TRP A 174 -19.62 7.51 9.05
N GLN A 175 -18.91 8.62 8.80
CA GLN A 175 -18.06 8.76 7.62
C GLN A 175 -16.90 7.77 7.63
N ILE A 176 -16.30 7.47 8.80
CA ILE A 176 -15.23 6.47 8.91
C ILE A 176 -15.73 5.09 8.45
N ILE A 177 -16.93 4.68 8.89
CA ILE A 177 -17.56 3.43 8.44
C ILE A 177 -17.81 3.47 6.94
N ALA A 178 -18.32 4.59 6.42
CA ALA A 178 -18.56 4.77 4.98
C ALA A 178 -17.26 4.72 4.16
N TYR A 179 -16.15 5.28 4.65
CA TYR A 179 -14.83 5.14 4.04
C TYR A 179 -14.37 3.68 4.05
N GLY A 180 -14.47 2.99 5.18
CA GLY A 180 -14.08 1.58 5.30
C GLY A 180 -14.82 0.69 4.31
N LEU A 181 -16.15 0.80 4.26
CA LEU A 181 -16.99 0.05 3.31
C LEU A 181 -16.71 0.45 1.86
N GLY A 182 -16.55 1.76 1.59
CA GLY A 182 -16.24 2.27 0.25
C GLY A 182 -14.88 1.77 -0.26
N PHE A 183 -13.86 1.74 0.60
CA PHE A 183 -12.54 1.22 0.25
C PHE A 183 -12.57 -0.30 0.03
N LEU A 184 -13.25 -1.07 0.90
CA LEU A 184 -13.43 -2.51 0.67
C LEU A 184 -14.15 -2.81 -0.65
N PHE A 185 -15.20 -2.05 -0.97
CA PHE A 185 -15.87 -2.16 -2.28
C PHE A 185 -14.92 -1.86 -3.44
N MET A 186 -14.11 -0.79 -3.33
CA MET A 186 -13.14 -0.40 -4.34
C MET A 186 -11.99 -1.42 -4.51
N VAL A 187 -11.62 -2.19 -3.48
CA VAL A 187 -10.70 -3.35 -3.63
C VAL A 187 -11.28 -4.36 -4.60
N GLY A 188 -12.58 -4.66 -4.51
CA GLY A 188 -13.27 -5.53 -5.47
C GLY A 188 -13.20 -4.98 -6.91
N VAL A 189 -13.46 -3.67 -7.06
CA VAL A 189 -13.34 -2.99 -8.37
C VAL A 189 -11.90 -3.05 -8.89
N LEU A 190 -10.91 -2.85 -8.03
CA LEU A 190 -9.48 -2.89 -8.37
C LEU A 190 -9.07 -4.28 -8.85
N CYS A 191 -9.44 -5.34 -8.11
CA CYS A 191 -9.19 -6.72 -8.51
C CYS A 191 -9.81 -7.03 -9.87
N PHE A 192 -11.05 -6.58 -10.11
CA PHE A 192 -11.71 -6.75 -11.40
C PHE A 192 -10.98 -6.01 -12.54
N VAL A 193 -10.56 -4.76 -12.32
CA VAL A 193 -9.79 -3.98 -13.31
C VAL A 193 -8.46 -4.64 -13.63
N CYS A 194 -7.72 -5.11 -12.62
CA CYS A 194 -6.46 -5.82 -12.80
C CYS A 194 -6.65 -7.14 -13.57
N TYR A 195 -7.72 -7.89 -13.26
CA TYR A 195 -8.10 -9.09 -14.01
C TYR A 195 -8.40 -8.77 -15.49
N CYS A 196 -9.16 -7.71 -15.77
CA CYS A 196 -9.40 -7.26 -17.14
C CYS A 196 -8.09 -6.89 -17.87
N PHE A 197 -7.10 -6.29 -17.17
CA PHE A 197 -5.83 -5.92 -17.79
C PHE A 197 -4.97 -7.10 -18.24
N ILE A 198 -5.09 -8.28 -17.62
CA ILE A 198 -4.41 -9.50 -18.09
C ILE A 198 -4.79 -9.80 -19.54
N HIS A 199 -6.07 -9.62 -19.87
CA HIS A 199 -6.60 -9.89 -21.20
C HIS A 199 -6.24 -8.81 -22.25
N PHE A 200 -5.60 -7.70 -21.84
CA PHE A 200 -5.11 -6.63 -22.72
C PHE A 200 -3.59 -6.36 -22.53
N PRO A 201 -2.70 -7.25 -23.01
CA PRO A 201 -1.25 -7.22 -22.76
C PRO A 201 -0.46 -5.93 -23.11
N PRO A 202 -0.83 -5.12 -24.13
CA PRO A 202 -0.08 -3.89 -24.45
C PRO A 202 -0.12 -2.83 -23.35
N ILE A 203 -1.19 -2.79 -22.55
CA ILE A 203 -1.43 -1.75 -21.53
C ILE A 203 -0.53 -1.97 -20.30
N TYR A 204 -0.28 -3.22 -19.95
CA TYR A 204 0.54 -3.61 -18.80
C TYR A 204 1.99 -3.11 -18.89
N LYS A 205 2.64 -3.27 -20.05
CA LYS A 205 4.03 -2.79 -20.26
C LYS A 205 4.15 -1.27 -20.18
N PHE A 206 3.07 -0.55 -20.49
CA PHE A 206 3.02 0.91 -20.43
C PHE A 206 2.75 1.41 -19.00
N ALA A 207 1.82 0.76 -18.28
CA ALA A 207 1.47 1.11 -16.90
C ALA A 207 2.67 0.99 -15.94
N GLN A 208 3.45 -0.09 -16.02
CA GLN A 208 4.64 -0.26 -15.16
C GLN A 208 5.70 0.83 -15.37
N LYS A 209 5.90 1.28 -16.62
CA LYS A 209 6.94 2.26 -16.94
C LYS A 209 6.59 3.64 -16.39
N TYR A 210 5.32 4.00 -16.36
CA TYR A 210 4.86 5.31 -15.91
C TYR A 210 4.55 5.36 -14.41
N ALA A 211 4.02 4.30 -13.81
CA ALA A 211 3.65 4.29 -12.39
C ALA A 211 4.86 4.54 -11.46
N HIS A 212 5.98 3.86 -11.70
CA HIS A 212 7.21 4.03 -10.91
C HIS A 212 7.82 5.43 -11.05
N PHE A 213 7.68 6.05 -12.22
CA PHE A 213 8.16 7.41 -12.46
C PHE A 213 7.24 8.47 -11.84
N ILE A 214 5.92 8.24 -11.82
CA ILE A 214 4.91 9.21 -11.40
C ILE A 214 4.71 9.24 -9.88
N SER A 215 4.79 8.09 -9.20
CA SER A 215 4.51 7.96 -7.76
C SER A 215 5.27 8.97 -6.86
N PRO A 216 6.60 9.19 -7.04
CA PRO A 216 7.35 10.15 -6.23
C PRO A 216 6.77 11.56 -6.29
N PHE A 217 6.33 12.00 -7.48
CA PHE A 217 5.77 13.33 -7.68
C PHE A 217 4.38 13.46 -7.06
N ILE A 218 3.55 12.41 -7.14
CA ILE A 218 2.23 12.39 -6.50
C ILE A 218 2.36 12.54 -4.98
N PHE A 219 3.27 11.80 -4.34
CA PHE A 219 3.48 11.91 -2.90
C PHE A 219 4.00 13.28 -2.48
N ILE A 220 4.94 13.86 -3.21
CA ILE A 220 5.44 15.21 -2.91
C ILE A 220 4.28 16.22 -3.00
N ALA A 221 3.47 16.15 -4.07
CA ALA A 221 2.32 17.04 -4.23
C ALA A 221 1.27 16.87 -3.13
N LEU A 222 0.94 15.62 -2.77
CA LEU A 222 -0.04 15.31 -1.73
C LEU A 222 0.45 15.75 -0.34
N GLY A 223 1.73 15.52 -0.03
CA GLY A 223 2.31 15.94 1.23
C GLY A 223 2.36 17.46 1.39
N ILE A 224 2.67 18.20 0.31
CA ILE A 224 2.57 19.67 0.28
C ILE A 224 1.12 20.12 0.50
N TYR A 225 0.16 19.50 -0.18
CA TYR A 225 -1.25 19.82 -0.03
C TYR A 225 -1.72 19.65 1.43
N ILE A 226 -1.38 18.52 2.06
CA ILE A 226 -1.73 18.25 3.47
C ILE A 226 -1.10 19.31 4.39
N LEU A 227 0.15 19.69 4.16
CA LEU A 227 0.83 20.71 4.98
C LEU A 227 0.17 22.09 4.93
N ILE A 228 -0.37 22.45 3.76
CA ILE A 228 -1.08 23.73 3.56
C ILE A 228 -2.47 23.68 4.22
N ASP A 229 -3.21 22.60 4.01
CA ASP A 229 -4.59 22.45 4.50
C ASP A 229 -4.67 22.30 6.03
N SER A 230 -3.63 21.74 6.67
CA SER A 230 -3.65 21.40 8.10
C SER A 230 -3.37 22.56 9.07
N GLU A 231 -3.16 23.80 8.60
CA GLU A 231 -2.64 24.94 9.40
C GLU A 231 -1.41 24.57 10.27
N CYS A 232 -0.62 23.58 9.84
CA CYS A 232 0.45 22.98 10.63
C CYS A 232 1.62 23.96 10.84
N PHE A 233 1.97 24.70 9.79
CA PHE A 233 3.08 25.65 9.80
C PHE A 233 2.92 26.77 10.85
N PRO A 234 1.77 27.48 10.92
CA PRO A 234 1.52 28.46 11.98
C PRO A 234 1.65 27.89 13.40
N TRP A 235 1.20 26.65 13.62
CA TRP A 235 1.29 25.99 14.92
C TRP A 235 2.71 25.59 15.31
N LEU A 236 3.48 25.01 14.37
CA LEU A 236 4.87 24.62 14.59
C LEU A 236 5.72 25.84 14.97
N ILE A 237 5.56 26.95 14.25
CA ILE A 237 6.25 28.22 14.55
C ILE A 237 5.85 28.74 15.93
N LYS A 238 4.56 28.64 16.28
CA LYS A 238 4.06 29.04 17.61
C LYS A 238 4.70 28.19 18.72
N ILE A 239 4.85 26.88 18.54
CA ILE A 239 5.49 26.00 19.52
C ILE A 239 6.97 26.32 19.66
N ILE A 240 7.71 26.41 18.55
CA ILE A 240 9.14 26.73 18.56
C ILE A 240 9.39 28.07 19.29
N ARG A 241 8.49 29.04 19.09
CA ARG A 241 8.62 30.38 19.69
C ARG A 241 8.15 30.48 21.14
N THR A 242 7.20 29.66 21.58
CA THR A 242 6.58 29.80 22.92
C THR A 242 6.92 28.67 23.89
N GLY A 243 7.48 27.55 23.41
CA GLY A 243 7.80 26.36 24.21
C GLY A 243 6.60 25.69 24.88
N LYS A 244 5.38 26.19 24.64
CA LYS A 244 4.15 25.70 25.26
C LYS A 244 3.39 24.84 24.25
N TRP A 245 3.23 23.58 24.62
CA TRP A 245 2.52 22.57 23.83
C TRP A 245 0.99 22.72 23.92
N THR A 246 0.49 23.48 24.90
CA THR A 246 -0.94 23.63 25.16
C THR A 246 -1.42 25.04 24.84
N ASN A 247 -2.35 25.12 23.88
CA ASN A 247 -3.38 26.15 23.74
C ASN A 247 -4.29 25.78 22.55
N ILE A 248 -5.00 24.66 22.70
CA ILE A 248 -6.44 24.49 22.41
C ILE A 248 -6.97 23.60 23.53
#